data_AF-A0A6L3KR16-F1
#
_entry.id   AF-A0A6L3KR16-F1
#
_cell.length_a   1.000
_cell.length_b   1.000
_cell.length_c   1.000
_cell.angle_alpha   90.00
_cell.angle_beta   90.00
_cell.angle_gamma   90.00
#
_symmetry.space_group_name_H-M   'P 1'
#
loop_
_entity.id
_entity.type
_entity.pdbx_description
1 polymer ?
#
loop_
_entity_poly.entity_id
_entity_poly.type
_entity_poly.pdbx_seq_one_letter_code
_entity_poly.pdbx_strand_id
1 'polypeptide(L)'
;MKLSQQSLSIIESAIQKAVGKYVCNCEQTVVTDIHLQPDQTSGQLNIYNDDEEELANVMVEEWATYDGDDFLENIEPGLRSILCRMKDAGDFDKVTILKPYSFVLVDEDKETVTELLLVDDDTMLVNDELLKGLDKELDDFLKELLEK
;
A
#
# COMPACT_ATOMS: atom_id res chain seq x y z
N MET A 1 -14.72 -2.28 -9.93
CA MET A 1 -14.16 -2.78 -11.22
C MET A 1 -13.43 -4.10 -10.99
N LYS A 2 -13.38 -4.98 -12.00
CA LYS A 2 -12.54 -6.19 -11.97
C LYS A 2 -11.35 -6.05 -12.93
N LEU A 3 -10.13 -6.15 -12.41
CA LEU A 3 -8.91 -6.15 -13.23
C LEU A 3 -8.66 -7.50 -13.90
N SER A 4 -8.11 -7.45 -15.12
CA SER A 4 -7.60 -8.64 -15.79
C SER A 4 -6.33 -9.18 -15.10
N GLN A 5 -6.00 -10.45 -15.35
CA GLN A 5 -4.74 -11.03 -14.85
C GLN A 5 -3.51 -10.31 -15.43
N GLN A 6 -3.62 -9.80 -16.66
CA GLN A 6 -2.57 -9.00 -17.28
C GLN A 6 -2.34 -7.70 -16.49
N SER A 7 -3.41 -6.97 -16.19
CA SER A 7 -3.35 -5.72 -15.42
C SER A 7 -2.82 -5.93 -14.01
N LEU A 8 -3.23 -7.00 -13.33
CA LEU A 8 -2.65 -7.37 -12.04
C LEU A 8 -1.14 -7.65 -12.14
N SER A 9 -0.69 -8.34 -13.19
CA SER A 9 0.72 -8.70 -13.39
C SER A 9 1.60 -7.48 -13.69
N ILE A 10 1.11 -6.53 -14.50
CA ILE A 10 1.87 -5.32 -14.82
C ILE A 10 1.93 -4.35 -13.64
N ILE A 11 0.88 -4.29 -12.80
CA ILE A 11 0.90 -3.53 -11.54
C ILE A 11 1.93 -4.13 -10.59
N GLU A 12 1.90 -5.44 -10.36
CA GLU A 12 2.90 -6.16 -9.55
C GLU A 12 4.33 -5.89 -10.06
N SER A 13 4.54 -5.96 -11.38
CA SER A 13 5.84 -5.67 -12.00
C SER A 13 6.29 -4.21 -11.79
N ALA A 14 5.36 -3.26 -11.80
CA ALA A 14 5.65 -1.86 -11.53
C ALA A 14 6.06 -1.64 -10.07
N ILE A 15 5.36 -2.28 -9.13
CA ILE A 15 5.72 -2.25 -7.69
C ILE A 15 7.10 -2.90 -7.50
N GLN A 16 7.37 -4.05 -8.12
CA GLN A 16 8.69 -4.69 -8.08
C GLN A 16 9.80 -3.78 -8.61
N LYS A 17 9.52 -3.05 -9.71
CA LYS A 17 10.45 -2.06 -10.27
C LYS A 17 10.71 -0.90 -9.30
N ALA A 18 9.66 -0.41 -8.63
CA ALA A 18 9.76 0.67 -7.66
C ALA A 18 10.59 0.25 -6.44
N VAL A 19 10.25 -0.87 -5.80
CA VAL A 19 11.02 -1.36 -4.63
C VAL A 19 12.43 -1.81 -4.99
N GLY A 20 12.65 -2.23 -6.24
CA GLY A 20 13.97 -2.56 -6.78
C GLY A 20 14.98 -1.41 -6.75
N LYS A 21 14.51 -0.15 -6.65
CA LYS A 21 15.37 1.03 -6.42
C LYS A 21 16.09 0.97 -5.07
N TYR A 22 15.53 0.23 -4.11
CA TYR A 22 16.02 0.12 -2.74
C TYR A 22 16.65 -1.25 -2.44
N VAL A 23 17.12 -1.99 -3.46
CA VAL A 23 17.81 -3.28 -3.28
C VAL A 23 19.35 -3.11 -3.32
N CYS A 24 19.87 -1.89 -3.12
CA CYS A 24 21.31 -1.62 -3.13
C CYS A 24 21.99 -2.03 -1.80
N ASN A 25 23.21 -2.59 -1.86
CA ASN A 25 24.09 -2.81 -0.69
C ASN A 25 24.68 -1.51 -0.09
N CYS A 26 24.10 -0.36 -0.42
CA CYS A 26 24.50 0.94 0.09
C CYS A 26 23.52 1.39 1.19
N GLU A 27 23.87 2.44 1.94
CA GLU A 27 23.24 2.85 3.20
C GLU A 27 21.70 2.76 3.18
N GLN A 28 21.11 2.35 4.32
CA GLN A 28 19.66 2.30 4.48
C GLN A 28 19.03 3.65 4.08
N THR A 29 17.92 3.60 3.34
CA THR A 29 17.21 4.81 2.92
C THR A 29 16.17 5.19 3.96
N VAL A 30 16.00 6.48 4.20
CA VAL A 30 15.06 7.04 5.20
C VAL A 30 13.64 7.25 4.69
N VAL A 31 13.30 6.62 3.55
CA VAL A 31 11.95 6.65 2.97
C VAL A 31 10.96 6.07 3.97
N THR A 32 9.90 6.80 4.31
CA THR A 32 8.84 6.31 5.18
C THR A 32 7.68 5.72 4.39
N ASP A 33 7.40 6.28 3.21
CA ASP A 33 6.21 5.93 2.44
C ASP A 33 6.52 5.73 0.95
N ILE A 34 5.90 4.68 0.39
CA ILE A 34 5.82 4.45 -1.05
C ILE A 34 4.40 4.76 -1.49
N HIS A 35 4.23 5.85 -2.22
CA HIS A 35 2.93 6.33 -2.67
C HIS A 35 2.53 5.64 -3.97
N LEU A 36 1.35 5.01 -3.97
CA LEU A 36 0.67 4.51 -5.16
C LEU A 36 -0.39 5.55 -5.54
N GLN A 37 -0.16 6.24 -6.66
CA GLN A 37 -1.03 7.29 -7.18
C GLN A 37 -1.66 6.84 -8.51
N PRO A 38 -2.88 6.27 -8.48
CA PRO A 38 -3.63 5.96 -9.67
C PRO A 38 -4.30 7.21 -10.24
N ASP A 39 -4.15 7.42 -11.54
CA ASP A 39 -4.78 8.50 -12.30
C ASP A 39 -5.90 7.90 -13.16
N GLN A 40 -7.15 8.18 -12.80
CA GLN A 40 -8.32 7.72 -13.53
C GLN A 40 -8.40 8.32 -14.94
N THR A 41 -7.94 9.56 -15.12
CA THR A 41 -8.03 10.27 -16.41
C THR A 41 -7.11 9.65 -17.44
N SER A 42 -5.89 9.30 -17.05
CA SER A 42 -4.91 8.68 -17.95
C SER A 42 -4.93 7.14 -17.92
N GLY A 43 -5.48 6.54 -16.86
CA GLY A 43 -5.38 5.10 -16.57
C GLY A 43 -4.00 4.68 -16.05
N GLN A 44 -3.15 5.62 -15.65
CA GLN A 44 -1.80 5.32 -15.19
C GLN A 44 -1.77 5.04 -13.69
N LEU A 45 -0.98 4.06 -13.26
CA LEU A 45 -0.47 3.99 -11.88
C LEU A 45 0.91 4.63 -11.85
N ASN A 46 1.08 5.69 -11.07
CA ASN A 46 2.37 6.28 -10.76
C ASN A 46 2.79 5.87 -9.35
N ILE A 47 4.08 5.57 -9.16
CA ILE A 47 4.63 5.15 -7.89
C ILE A 47 5.74 6.10 -7.50
N TYR A 48 5.61 6.73 -6.33
CA TYR A 48 6.56 7.70 -5.80
C TYR A 48 7.11 7.26 -4.44
N ASN A 49 8.21 7.87 -4.01
CA ASN A 49 8.54 7.93 -2.59
C ASN A 49 7.91 9.17 -1.91
N ASP A 50 8.16 9.30 -0.62
CA ASP A 50 7.78 10.42 0.25
C ASP A 50 8.41 11.77 -0.15
N ASP A 51 9.57 11.75 -0.81
CA ASP A 51 10.23 12.93 -1.41
C ASP A 51 9.71 13.29 -2.82
N GLU A 52 8.60 12.69 -3.26
CA GLU A 52 7.99 12.88 -4.58
C GLU A 52 8.84 12.44 -5.79
N GLU A 53 9.87 11.64 -5.59
CA GLU A 53 10.65 11.02 -6.67
C GLU A 53 9.86 9.88 -7.32
N GLU A 54 9.71 9.92 -8.65
CA GLU A 54 9.06 8.84 -9.41
C GLU A 54 9.94 7.59 -9.44
N LEU A 55 9.42 6.49 -8.91
CA LEU A 55 10.09 5.20 -8.84
C LEU A 55 9.74 4.30 -10.03
N ALA A 56 8.45 4.28 -10.41
CA ALA A 56 7.92 3.52 -11.53
C ALA A 56 6.54 4.06 -11.96
N ASN A 57 6.11 3.67 -13.15
CA ASN A 57 4.76 3.89 -13.63
C ASN A 57 4.32 2.74 -14.56
N VAL A 58 3.01 2.58 -14.72
CA VAL A 58 2.41 1.59 -15.63
C VAL A 58 1.02 2.02 -16.09
N MET A 59 0.65 1.66 -17.33
CA MET A 59 -0.69 1.89 -17.88
C MET A 59 -1.62 0.72 -17.53
N VAL A 60 -2.78 1.01 -16.96
CA VAL A 60 -3.84 0.04 -16.63
C VAL A 60 -5.07 0.38 -17.47
N GLU A 61 -5.25 -0.34 -18.58
CA GLU A 61 -6.27 -0.02 -19.59
C GLU A 61 -7.69 0.04 -19.01
N GLU A 62 -8.01 -0.83 -18.05
CA GLU A 62 -9.33 -0.85 -17.45
C GLU A 62 -9.64 0.47 -16.72
N TRP A 63 -8.66 1.10 -16.07
CA TRP A 63 -8.86 2.35 -15.32
C TRP A 63 -9.25 3.52 -16.21
N ALA A 64 -8.62 3.66 -17.38
CA ALA A 64 -8.93 4.73 -18.35
C ALA A 64 -10.37 4.68 -18.89
N THR A 65 -11.05 3.52 -18.74
CA THR A 65 -12.43 3.33 -19.18
C THR A 65 -13.44 3.38 -18.05
N TYR A 66 -12.99 3.58 -16.80
CA TYR A 66 -13.88 3.66 -15.64
C TYR A 66 -14.49 5.06 -15.50
N ASP A 67 -15.81 5.11 -15.36
CA ASP A 67 -16.58 6.36 -15.21
C ASP A 67 -17.32 6.45 -13.87
N GLY A 68 -17.04 5.55 -12.92
CA GLY A 68 -17.62 5.58 -11.58
C GLY A 68 -16.90 6.54 -10.64
N ASP A 69 -17.67 7.21 -9.79
CA ASP A 69 -17.18 8.15 -8.76
C ASP A 69 -16.48 7.43 -7.58
N ASP A 70 -16.56 6.10 -7.53
CA ASP A 70 -16.02 5.21 -6.51
C ASP A 70 -14.68 4.57 -6.95
N PHE A 71 -13.94 5.22 -7.85
CA PHE A 71 -12.73 4.67 -8.47
C PHE A 71 -11.70 4.16 -7.45
N LEU A 72 -11.30 5.01 -6.51
CA LEU A 72 -10.30 4.67 -5.48
C LEU A 72 -10.77 3.52 -4.58
N GLU A 73 -12.04 3.55 -4.16
CA GLU A 73 -12.67 2.47 -3.37
C GLU A 73 -12.67 1.13 -4.12
N ASN A 74 -12.78 1.16 -5.45
CA ASN A 74 -12.82 -0.05 -6.28
C ASN A 74 -11.45 -0.69 -6.52
N ILE A 75 -10.37 0.11 -6.58
CA ILE A 75 -9.03 -0.40 -6.88
C ILE A 75 -8.24 -0.75 -5.61
N GLU A 76 -8.57 -0.11 -4.48
CA GLU A 76 -7.90 -0.31 -3.18
C GLU A 76 -7.79 -1.79 -2.80
N PRO A 77 -8.85 -2.63 -2.85
CA PRO A 77 -8.74 -4.04 -2.45
C PRO A 77 -7.80 -4.84 -3.37
N GLY A 78 -7.75 -4.47 -4.65
CA GLY A 78 -6.88 -5.09 -5.64
C GLY A 78 -5.40 -4.76 -5.38
N LEU A 79 -5.09 -3.49 -5.12
CA LEU A 79 -3.73 -3.05 -4.78
C LEU A 79 -3.26 -3.67 -3.46
N ARG A 80 -4.12 -3.67 -2.43
CA ARG A 80 -3.84 -4.34 -1.15
C ARG A 80 -3.55 -5.82 -1.35
N SER A 81 -4.37 -6.52 -2.13
CA SER A 81 -4.17 -7.95 -2.40
C SER A 81 -2.83 -8.25 -3.09
N ILE A 82 -2.41 -7.39 -4.04
CA ILE A 82 -1.09 -7.52 -4.70
C ILE A 82 0.03 -7.35 -3.68
N LEU A 83 0.00 -6.27 -2.89
CA LEU A 83 1.02 -5.95 -1.90
C LEU A 83 1.13 -7.04 -0.82
N CYS A 84 0.00 -7.54 -0.30
CA CYS A 84 0.01 -8.65 0.66
C CYS A 84 0.64 -9.90 0.07
N ARG A 85 0.30 -10.28 -1.17
CA ARG A 85 0.90 -11.43 -1.84
C ARG A 85 2.42 -11.26 -2.05
N MET A 86 2.87 -10.06 -2.43
CA MET A 86 4.29 -9.76 -2.58
C MET A 86 5.03 -9.85 -1.23
N LYS A 87 4.43 -9.32 -0.15
CA LYS A 87 4.95 -9.47 1.22
C LYS A 87 5.06 -10.93 1.62
N ASP A 88 4.01 -11.72 1.43
CA ASP A 88 3.99 -13.15 1.76
C ASP A 88 5.00 -13.98 0.93
N ALA A 89 5.32 -13.51 -0.28
CA ALA A 89 6.34 -14.09 -1.14
C ALA A 89 7.79 -13.68 -0.76
N GLY A 90 7.97 -12.72 0.15
CA GLY A 90 9.28 -12.22 0.57
C GLY A 90 9.91 -11.20 -0.38
N ASP A 91 9.12 -10.59 -1.28
CA ASP A 91 9.63 -9.62 -2.27
C ASP A 91 10.24 -8.37 -1.60
N PHE A 92 9.84 -8.07 -0.36
CA PHE A 92 10.29 -6.92 0.41
C PHE A 92 11.47 -7.23 1.36
N ASP A 93 11.91 -8.49 1.46
CA ASP A 93 12.92 -8.90 2.46
C ASP A 93 14.31 -8.30 2.21
N LYS A 94 14.61 -7.96 0.95
CA LYS A 94 15.90 -7.40 0.52
C LYS A 94 15.88 -5.89 0.34
N VAL A 95 14.74 -5.27 0.59
CA VAL A 95 14.57 -3.82 0.49
C VAL A 95 15.27 -3.18 1.69
N THR A 96 16.16 -2.21 1.42
CA THR A 96 16.98 -1.54 2.43
C THR A 96 16.37 -0.24 2.95
N ILE A 97 15.05 -0.08 2.80
CA ILE A 97 14.29 1.01 3.43
C ILE A 97 14.27 0.79 4.95
N LEU A 98 14.47 1.85 5.72
CA LEU A 98 14.35 1.80 7.18
C LEU A 98 12.91 1.44 7.58
N LYS A 99 12.75 0.39 8.38
CA LYS A 99 11.44 -0.02 8.91
C LYS A 99 11.05 0.80 10.16
N PRO A 100 9.75 1.05 10.39
CA PRO A 100 8.65 0.69 9.51
C PRO A 100 8.57 1.63 8.29
N TYR A 101 8.15 1.09 7.16
CA TYR A 101 7.74 1.89 6.00
C TYR A 101 6.41 1.38 5.46
N SER A 102 5.65 2.24 4.81
CA SER A 102 4.30 1.93 4.35
C SER A 102 4.16 2.03 2.83
N PHE A 103 3.19 1.30 2.28
CA PHE A 103 2.63 1.56 0.97
C PHE A 103 1.30 2.28 1.15
N VAL A 104 1.17 3.46 0.57
CA VAL A 104 0.02 4.35 0.77
C VAL A 104 -0.70 4.55 -0.56
N LEU A 105 -2.02 4.41 -0.55
CA LEU A 105 -2.86 4.89 -1.65
C LEU A 105 -3.09 6.39 -1.47
N VAL A 106 -2.73 7.17 -2.49
CA VAL A 106 -2.97 8.62 -2.51
C VAL A 106 -3.85 9.01 -3.69
N ASP A 107 -4.56 10.13 -3.57
CA ASP A 107 -5.40 10.68 -4.64
C ASP A 107 -4.60 11.58 -5.61
N GLU A 108 -5.30 12.28 -6.51
CA GLU A 108 -4.70 13.18 -7.49
C GLU A 108 -3.96 14.38 -6.87
N ASP A 109 -4.39 14.82 -5.69
CA ASP A 109 -3.78 15.91 -4.92
C ASP A 109 -2.67 15.41 -3.98
N LYS A 110 -2.34 14.11 -4.05
CA LYS A 110 -1.41 13.39 -3.17
C LYS A 110 -1.87 13.34 -1.71
N GLU A 111 -3.16 13.52 -1.45
CA GLU A 111 -3.70 13.30 -0.12
C GLU A 111 -3.83 11.80 0.15
N THR A 112 -3.50 11.40 1.38
CA THR A 112 -3.60 10.00 1.80
C THR A 112 -5.05 9.55 1.83
N VAL A 113 -5.36 8.53 1.02
CA VAL A 113 -6.65 7.85 1.03
C VAL A 113 -6.65 6.77 2.10
N THR A 114 -5.63 5.89 2.06
CA THR A 114 -5.48 4.79 3.04
C THR A 114 -4.07 4.19 3.01
N GLU A 115 -3.67 3.59 4.13
CA GLU A 115 -2.51 2.71 4.18
C GLU A 115 -2.88 1.32 3.62
N LEU A 116 -2.19 0.90 2.57
CA LEU A 116 -2.41 -0.39 1.92
C LEU A 116 -1.64 -1.51 2.62
N LEU A 117 -0.41 -1.23 3.04
CA LEU A 117 0.45 -2.21 3.69
C LEU A 117 1.50 -1.51 4.55
N LEU A 118 1.60 -1.92 5.81
CA LEU A 118 2.73 -1.59 6.68
C LEU A 118 3.77 -2.72 6.61
N VAL A 119 5.03 -2.35 6.32
CA VAL A 119 6.18 -3.26 6.37
C VAL A 119 7.01 -2.91 7.60
N ASP A 120 6.92 -3.78 8.60
CA ASP A 120 7.66 -3.66 9.86
C ASP A 120 8.23 -5.01 10.27
N ASP A 121 9.32 -5.02 11.05
CA ASP A 121 9.94 -6.25 11.57
C ASP A 121 9.08 -6.92 12.66
N ASP A 122 8.22 -6.13 13.35
CA ASP A 122 7.46 -6.57 14.52
C ASP A 122 5.93 -6.66 14.28
N THR A 123 5.45 -6.43 13.06
CA THR A 123 4.01 -6.48 12.77
C THR A 123 3.50 -7.92 12.62
N MET A 124 2.90 -8.45 13.68
CA MET A 124 1.96 -9.55 13.55
C MET A 124 0.74 -9.06 12.75
N LEU A 125 0.43 -9.73 11.62
CA LEU A 125 -0.83 -9.52 10.91
C LEU A 125 -1.98 -9.89 11.84
N VAL A 126 -2.69 -8.89 12.36
CA VAL A 126 -3.88 -9.08 13.18
C VAL A 126 -5.07 -9.20 12.23
N ASN A 127 -5.58 -10.41 12.03
CA ASN A 127 -6.75 -10.66 11.18
C ASN A 127 -7.99 -9.96 11.77
N ASP A 128 -9.01 -9.67 10.95
CA ASP A 128 -10.30 -9.09 11.40
C ASP A 128 -10.96 -9.87 12.55
N GLU A 129 -10.68 -11.17 12.70
CA GLU A 129 -11.16 -11.97 13.82
C GLU A 129 -10.46 -11.64 15.14
N LEU A 130 -9.18 -11.25 15.12
CA LEU A 130 -8.44 -10.82 16.30
C LEU A 130 -8.80 -9.38 16.70
N LEU A 131 -9.14 -8.50 15.74
CA LEU A 131 -9.58 -7.12 16.01
C LEU A 131 -10.96 -7.03 16.68
N LYS A 132 -11.86 -8.00 16.44
CA LYS A 132 -13.21 -8.01 17.03
C LYS A 132 -13.26 -8.09 18.56
N GLY A 133 -12.17 -8.48 19.23
CA GLY A 133 -12.07 -8.51 20.69
C GLY A 133 -11.41 -7.26 21.29
N LEU A 134 -10.60 -6.56 20.49
CA LEU A 134 -9.76 -5.45 20.93
C LEU A 134 -10.57 -4.22 21.34
N ASP A 135 -11.62 -3.87 20.59
CA ASP A 135 -12.48 -2.73 20.92
C ASP A 135 -13.13 -2.88 22.30
N LYS A 136 -13.60 -4.09 22.63
CA LYS A 136 -14.23 -4.37 23.91
C LYS A 136 -13.22 -4.35 25.06
N GLU A 137 -12.05 -4.93 24.85
CA GLU A 137 -10.98 -4.91 25.85
C GLU A 137 -10.45 -3.49 26.10
N LEU A 138 -10.38 -2.66 25.06
CA LEU A 138 -9.99 -1.25 25.16
C LEU A 138 -11.07 -0.42 25.89
N ASP A 139 -12.34 -0.63 25.59
CA ASP A 139 -13.47 0.02 26.27
C ASP A 139 -13.51 -0.32 27.77
N ASP A 140 -13.29 -1.60 28.11
CA ASP A 140 -13.28 -2.07 29.49
C ASP A 140 -12.04 -1.53 30.24
N PHE A 141 -10.87 -1.47 29.58
CA PHE A 141 -9.66 -0.84 30.13
C PHE A 141 -9.88 0.66 30.42
N LEU A 142 -10.47 1.41 29.48
CA LEU A 142 -10.77 2.83 29.66
C LEU A 142 -11.74 3.06 30.82
N LYS A 143 -12.75 2.21 30.99
CA LYS A 143 -13.66 2.30 32.15
C LYS A 143 -12.95 2.06 33.46
N GLU A 144 -12.12 1.02 33.56
CA GLU A 144 -11.34 0.77 34.79
C GLU A 144 -10.38 1.91 35.14
N LEU A 145 -9.90 2.65 34.13
CA LEU A 145 -9.00 3.78 34.32
C LEU A 145 -9.74 5.07 34.73
N LEU A 146 -10.98 5.24 34.27
CA LEU A 146 -11.86 6.37 34.59
C LEU A 146 -12.62 6.17 35.92
N GLU A 147 -12.75 4.93 36.39
CA GLU A 147 -13.39 4.57 37.66
C GLU A 147 -12.40 4.55 38.85
N LYS A 148 -11.15 4.98 38.65
CA LYS A 148 -10.16 5.27 39.69
C LYS A 148 -9.93 6.77 39.88
#